data_AF-A0A1I2CJJ2-F1
#
_entry.id   AF-A0A1I2CJJ2-F1
#
_cell.length_a   1.000
_cell.length_b   1.000
_cell.length_c   1.000
_cell.angle_alpha   90.00
_cell.angle_beta   90.00
_cell.angle_gamma   90.00
#
_symmetry.space_group_name_H-M   'P 1'
#
loop_
_entity.id
_entity.type
_entity.pdbx_description
1 polymer ?
#
loop_
_entity_poly.entity_id
_entity_poly.type
_entity_poly.pdbx_seq_one_letter_code
_entity_poly.pdbx_strand_id
1 'polypeptide(L)'
;MDYEGLKLIVEELTAAKLDLLMINALCFLIALSLIYLFSRAKKSGELREINNNFNKVLQQQSVLTTETENIKKSLEKDLVDYQIKLSAYHQKSISAVCEIYEAILSLREAAKNLGFSKTDEDARAFIRTIEHFRRIFDYQKIWISNELECHIENVAIDMERKCQSFAAANTREKYIPNLSESRIDQLIEDQEAFYDYLHKEVNAIFDELAEKISASVAR
;
A
#
# COMPACT_ATOMS: atom_id res chain seq x y z
N MET A 1 63.26 -17.09 101.17
CA MET A 1 62.15 -16.48 100.43
C MET A 1 60.94 -16.54 101.33
N ASP A 2 60.37 -15.38 101.64
CA ASP A 2 59.27 -15.27 102.59
C ASP A 2 57.96 -15.73 101.95
N TYR A 3 57.11 -16.42 102.73
CA TYR A 3 55.85 -17.02 102.26
C TYR A 3 54.88 -15.95 101.74
N GLU A 4 54.93 -14.75 102.34
CA GLU A 4 54.14 -13.60 101.90
C GLU A 4 54.56 -13.09 100.51
N GLY A 5 55.85 -13.08 100.19
CA GLY A 5 56.34 -12.65 98.87
C GLY A 5 55.92 -13.62 97.76
N LEU A 6 55.88 -14.92 98.06
CA LEU A 6 55.44 -15.94 97.10
C LEU A 6 53.92 -15.88 96.86
N LYS A 7 53.14 -15.55 97.89
CA LYS A 7 51.68 -15.34 97.79
C LYS A 7 51.34 -14.12 96.94
N LEU A 8 52.04 -13.00 97.14
CA LEU A 8 51.89 -11.77 96.35
C LEU A 8 52.19 -12.00 94.87
N ILE A 9 53.28 -12.71 94.55
CA ILE A 9 53.64 -13.04 93.16
C ILE A 9 52.57 -13.92 92.50
N VAL A 10 52.00 -14.90 93.23
CA VAL A 10 50.95 -15.77 92.71
C VAL A 10 49.65 -15.01 92.48
N GLU A 11 49.26 -14.13 93.40
CA GLU A 11 48.06 -13.26 93.26
C GLU A 11 48.22 -12.31 92.07
N GLU A 12 49.37 -11.65 91.91
CA GLU A 12 49.67 -10.80 90.75
C GLU A 12 49.67 -11.60 89.43
N LEU A 13 50.21 -12.82 89.41
CA LEU A 13 50.18 -13.67 88.22
C LEU A 13 48.76 -14.10 87.83
N THR A 14 47.90 -14.37 88.82
CA THR A 14 46.49 -14.72 88.58
C THR A 14 45.66 -13.53 88.12
N ALA A 15 45.88 -12.35 88.69
CA ALA A 15 45.26 -11.10 88.25
C ALA A 15 45.66 -10.75 86.81
N ALA A 16 46.95 -10.85 86.47
CA ALA A 16 47.43 -10.61 85.11
C ALA A 16 46.82 -11.58 84.08
N LYS A 17 46.59 -12.84 84.45
CA LYS A 17 45.88 -13.81 83.58
C LYS A 17 44.39 -13.50 83.44
N LEU A 18 43.75 -13.02 84.50
CA LEU A 18 42.34 -12.61 84.48
C LEU A 18 42.15 -11.36 83.59
N ASP A 19 43.05 -10.39 83.68
CA ASP A 19 43.05 -9.19 82.85
C ASP A 19 43.25 -9.54 81.36
N LEU A 20 44.18 -10.47 81.06
CA LEU A 20 44.39 -10.97 79.71
C LEU A 20 43.14 -11.67 79.14
N LEU A 21 42.44 -12.46 79.98
CA LEU A 21 41.18 -13.12 79.61
C LEU A 21 40.07 -12.08 79.32
N MET A 22 39.95 -11.04 80.15
CA MET A 22 38.98 -9.97 79.99
C MET A 22 39.24 -9.13 78.74
N ILE A 23 40.51 -8.81 78.45
CA ILE A 23 40.91 -8.11 77.21
C ILE A 23 40.57 -8.96 75.98
N ASN A 24 40.88 -10.25 76.01
CA ASN A 24 40.54 -11.15 74.89
C ASN A 24 39.02 -11.30 74.68
N ALA A 25 38.24 -11.38 75.77
CA ALA A 25 36.79 -11.42 75.70
C ALA A 25 36.21 -10.11 75.11
N LEU A 26 36.75 -8.96 75.50
CA LEU A 26 36.37 -7.66 74.94
C LEU A 26 36.73 -7.56 73.45
N CYS A 27 37.93 -7.98 73.06
CA CYS A 27 38.34 -8.05 71.66
C CYS A 27 37.43 -8.96 70.84
N PHE A 28 36.99 -10.10 71.38
CA PHE A 28 36.07 -11.01 70.71
C PHE A 28 34.68 -10.39 70.51
N LEU A 29 34.14 -9.70 71.52
CA LEU A 29 32.85 -9.00 71.41
C LEU A 29 32.88 -7.84 70.39
N ILE A 30 33.99 -7.09 70.37
CA ILE A 30 34.23 -6.05 69.36
C ILE A 30 34.31 -6.68 67.98
N ALA A 31 35.05 -7.77 67.80
CA ALA A 31 35.16 -8.48 66.53
C ALA A 31 33.81 -8.97 66.02
N LEU A 32 32.98 -9.58 66.88
CA LEU A 32 31.63 -10.01 66.52
C LEU A 32 30.74 -8.86 66.08
N SER A 33 30.82 -7.73 66.79
CA SER A 33 30.04 -6.53 66.48
C SER A 33 30.48 -5.90 65.15
N LEU A 34 31.79 -5.85 64.89
CA LEU A 34 32.33 -5.38 63.61
C LEU A 34 31.90 -6.28 62.45
N ILE A 35 31.99 -7.60 62.60
CA ILE A 35 31.55 -8.56 61.58
C ILE A 35 30.05 -8.38 61.27
N TYR A 36 29.22 -8.21 62.31
CA TYR A 36 27.79 -7.97 62.14
C TYR A 36 27.50 -6.66 61.39
N LEU A 37 28.16 -5.56 61.76
CA LEU A 37 28.00 -4.27 61.10
C LEU A 37 28.48 -4.30 59.64
N PHE A 38 29.64 -4.90 59.37
CA PHE A 38 30.16 -5.07 58.01
C PHE A 38 29.23 -5.92 57.14
N SER A 39 28.72 -7.04 57.67
CA SER A 39 27.77 -7.91 56.97
C SER A 39 26.46 -7.18 56.65
N ARG A 40 25.93 -6.41 57.61
CA ARG A 40 24.72 -5.61 57.41
C ARG A 40 24.92 -4.49 56.40
N ALA A 41 26.05 -3.80 56.44
CA ALA A 41 26.40 -2.75 55.49
C ALA A 41 26.53 -3.32 54.07
N LYS A 42 27.22 -4.45 53.91
CA LYS A 42 27.34 -5.17 52.63
C LYS A 42 25.98 -5.55 52.07
N LYS A 43 25.15 -6.23 52.88
CA LYS A 43 23.80 -6.66 52.47
C LYS A 43 22.88 -5.48 52.13
N SER A 44 23.02 -4.36 52.84
CA SER A 44 22.29 -3.12 52.53
C SER A 44 22.76 -2.48 51.21
N GLY A 45 24.06 -2.58 50.89
CA GLY A 45 24.61 -2.12 49.61
C GLY A 45 24.08 -2.95 48.45
N GLU A 46 24.12 -4.28 48.57
CA GLU A 46 23.57 -5.21 47.58
C GLU A 46 22.08 -4.96 47.33
N LEU A 47 21.27 -4.79 48.39
CA LEU A 47 19.84 -4.47 48.25
C LEU A 47 19.61 -3.13 47.54
N ARG A 48 20.46 -2.13 47.82
CA ARG A 48 20.37 -0.81 47.19
C ARG A 48 20.73 -0.88 45.71
N GLU A 49 21.74 -1.65 45.34
CA GLU A 49 22.09 -1.87 43.94
C GLU A 49 21.01 -2.65 43.19
N ILE A 50 20.43 -3.69 43.80
CA ILE A 50 19.29 -4.42 43.23
C ILE A 50 18.11 -3.48 43.00
N ASN A 51 17.78 -2.64 43.98
CA ASN A 51 16.69 -1.67 43.85
C ASN A 51 16.97 -0.63 42.74
N ASN A 52 18.21 -0.16 42.64
CA ASN A 52 18.62 0.75 41.57
C ASN A 52 18.53 0.09 40.18
N ASN A 53 18.93 -1.18 40.07
CA ASN A 53 18.81 -1.93 38.81
C ASN A 53 17.34 -2.19 38.46
N PHE A 54 16.50 -2.51 39.44
CA PHE A 54 15.07 -2.68 39.22
C PHE A 54 14.42 -1.37 38.72
N ASN A 55 14.76 -0.24 39.35
CA ASN A 55 14.28 1.08 38.89
C ASN A 55 14.75 1.40 37.46
N LYS A 56 15.99 1.06 37.11
CA LYS A 56 16.47 1.21 35.73
C LYS A 56 15.69 0.34 34.75
N VAL A 57 15.41 -0.91 35.10
CA VAL A 57 14.60 -1.83 34.26
C VAL A 57 13.18 -1.29 34.10
N LEU A 58 12.55 -0.79 35.16
CA LEU A 58 11.23 -0.16 35.08
C LEU A 58 11.24 1.08 34.17
N GLN A 59 12.27 1.92 34.28
CA GLN A 59 12.42 3.09 33.43
C GLN A 59 12.62 2.68 31.96
N GLN A 60 13.45 1.67 31.69
CA GLN A 60 13.64 1.12 30.35
C GLN A 60 12.33 0.58 29.79
N GLN A 61 11.55 -0.15 30.59
CA GLN A 61 10.25 -0.67 30.18
C GLN A 61 9.25 0.45 29.86
N SER A 62 9.22 1.50 30.67
CA SER A 62 8.40 2.69 30.40
C SER A 62 8.79 3.35 29.07
N VAL A 63 10.08 3.58 28.83
CA VAL A 63 10.57 4.18 27.59
C VAL A 63 10.22 3.30 26.40
N LEU A 64 10.48 1.98 26.48
CA LEU A 64 10.13 1.03 25.42
C LEU A 64 8.64 1.03 25.11
N THR A 65 7.79 1.12 26.13
CA THR A 65 6.33 1.17 25.95
C THR A 65 5.92 2.45 25.22
N THR A 66 6.44 3.61 25.64
CA THR A 66 6.15 4.89 25.00
C THR A 66 6.65 4.93 23.55
N GLU A 67 7.87 4.46 23.28
CA GLU A 67 8.39 4.37 21.91
C GLU A 67 7.58 3.41 21.05
N THR A 68 7.16 2.26 21.59
CA THR A 68 6.30 1.30 20.87
C THR A 68 4.93 1.91 20.56
N GLU A 69 4.33 2.64 21.49
CA GLU A 69 3.08 3.36 21.25
C GLU A 69 3.23 4.45 20.17
N ASN A 70 4.34 5.19 20.18
CA ASN A 70 4.63 6.20 19.17
C ASN A 70 4.80 5.57 17.79
N ILE A 71 5.55 4.47 17.69
CA ILE A 71 5.70 3.68 16.46
C ILE A 71 4.33 3.19 15.99
N LYS A 72 3.52 2.61 16.87
CA LYS A 72 2.18 2.13 16.54
C LYS A 72 1.29 3.25 15.97
N LYS A 73 1.25 4.41 16.63
CA LYS A 73 0.48 5.57 16.16
C LYS A 73 0.97 6.07 14.80
N SER A 74 2.28 6.07 14.55
CA SER A 74 2.84 6.46 13.25
C SER A 74 2.44 5.48 12.14
N LEU A 75 2.53 4.17 12.40
CA LEU A 75 2.11 3.13 11.46
C LEU A 75 0.61 3.19 11.17
N GLU A 76 -0.22 3.40 12.17
CA GLU A 76 -1.67 3.56 11.99
C GLU A 76 -1.99 4.77 11.11
N LYS A 77 -1.31 5.91 11.34
CA LYS A 77 -1.47 7.10 10.50
C LYS A 77 -1.05 6.84 9.05
N ASP A 78 0.13 6.25 8.84
CA ASP A 78 0.63 5.94 7.51
C ASP A 78 -0.32 4.98 6.78
N LEU A 79 -0.84 3.97 7.48
CA LEU A 79 -1.80 3.02 6.94
C LEU A 79 -3.10 3.72 6.49
N VAL A 80 -3.62 4.66 7.28
CA VAL A 80 -4.77 5.48 6.89
C VAL A 80 -4.44 6.33 5.66
N ASP A 81 -3.28 6.98 5.61
CA ASP A 81 -2.86 7.78 4.45
C ASP A 81 -2.73 6.92 3.19
N TYR A 82 -2.20 5.71 3.30
CA TYR A 82 -2.17 4.74 2.20
C TYR A 82 -3.57 4.33 1.75
N GLN A 83 -4.48 4.03 2.69
CA GLN A 83 -5.87 3.69 2.36
C GLN A 83 -6.59 4.83 1.63
N ILE A 84 -6.38 6.08 2.05
CA ILE A 84 -6.95 7.26 1.37
C ILE A 84 -6.41 7.38 -0.04
N LYS A 85 -5.09 7.27 -0.23
CA LYS A 85 -4.46 7.34 -1.56
C LYS A 85 -4.94 6.21 -2.48
N LEU A 86 -5.06 5.00 -1.95
CA LEU A 86 -5.56 3.84 -2.70
C LEU A 86 -7.02 4.04 -3.09
N SER A 87 -7.87 4.51 -2.18
CA SER A 87 -9.27 4.84 -2.47
C SER A 87 -9.39 5.91 -3.56
N ALA A 88 -8.57 6.97 -3.49
CA ALA A 88 -8.54 8.01 -4.52
C ALA A 88 -8.09 7.48 -5.88
N TYR A 89 -7.11 6.55 -5.90
CA TYR A 89 -6.67 5.87 -7.11
C TYR A 89 -7.79 5.03 -7.74
N HIS A 90 -8.48 4.20 -6.95
CA HIS A 90 -9.62 3.41 -7.44
C HIS A 90 -10.75 4.29 -7.97
N GLN A 91 -11.07 5.39 -7.27
CA GLN A 91 -12.07 6.35 -7.74
C GLN A 91 -11.69 6.96 -9.10
N LYS A 92 -10.40 7.28 -9.28
CA LYS A 92 -9.90 7.79 -10.57
C LYS A 92 -9.94 6.74 -11.66
N SER A 93 -9.58 5.49 -11.36
CA SER A 93 -9.66 4.37 -12.30
C SER A 93 -11.10 4.12 -12.76
N ILE A 94 -12.06 4.08 -11.84
CA ILE A 94 -13.48 3.91 -12.19
C ILE A 94 -13.97 5.06 -13.07
N SER A 95 -13.65 6.32 -12.71
CA SER A 95 -14.01 7.50 -13.50
C SER A 95 -13.45 7.42 -14.92
N ALA A 96 -12.17 7.02 -15.06
CA ALA A 96 -11.51 6.87 -16.36
C ALA A 96 -12.21 5.82 -17.23
N VAL A 97 -12.56 4.66 -16.65
CA VAL A 97 -13.28 3.60 -17.36
C VAL A 97 -14.66 4.09 -17.83
N CYS A 98 -15.41 4.79 -16.97
CA CYS A 98 -16.71 5.36 -17.34
C CYS A 98 -16.59 6.37 -18.50
N GLU A 99 -15.65 7.31 -18.40
CA GLU A 99 -15.43 8.32 -19.45
C GLU A 99 -15.04 7.69 -20.79
N ILE A 100 -14.16 6.69 -20.77
CA ILE A 100 -13.78 5.95 -21.98
C ILE A 100 -14.98 5.19 -22.54
N TYR A 101 -15.78 4.53 -21.70
CA TYR A 101 -16.96 3.78 -22.13
C TYR A 101 -18.02 4.69 -22.78
N GLU A 102 -18.29 5.85 -22.18
CA GLU A 102 -19.19 6.87 -22.75
C GLU A 102 -18.69 7.39 -24.10
N ALA A 103 -17.38 7.59 -24.24
CA ALA A 103 -16.77 8.01 -25.51
C ALA A 103 -16.89 6.92 -26.60
N ILE A 104 -16.75 5.65 -26.25
CA ILE A 104 -16.92 4.52 -27.18
C ILE A 104 -18.41 4.35 -27.56
N LEU A 105 -19.33 4.53 -26.62
CA LEU A 105 -20.77 4.55 -26.93
C LEU A 105 -21.11 5.68 -27.92
N SER A 106 -20.55 6.87 -27.71
CA SER A 106 -20.71 8.00 -28.63
C SER A 106 -20.17 7.67 -30.02
N LEU A 107 -19.03 6.96 -30.11
CA LEU A 107 -18.46 6.49 -31.37
C LEU A 107 -19.41 5.51 -32.08
N ARG A 108 -20.03 4.59 -31.33
CA ARG A 108 -21.02 3.64 -31.86
C ARG A 108 -22.27 4.32 -32.37
N GLU A 109 -22.79 5.32 -31.66
CA GLU A 109 -23.94 6.10 -32.12
C GLU A 109 -23.62 6.88 -33.40
N ALA A 110 -22.44 7.50 -33.47
CA ALA A 110 -22.00 8.19 -34.67
C ALA A 110 -21.82 7.21 -35.87
N ALA A 111 -21.29 6.01 -35.63
CA ALA A 111 -21.18 4.97 -36.67
C ALA A 111 -22.56 4.50 -37.16
N LYS A 112 -23.52 4.31 -36.25
CA LYS A 112 -24.91 3.99 -36.62
C LYS A 112 -25.55 5.09 -37.45
N ASN A 113 -25.42 6.35 -37.02
CA ASN A 113 -25.98 7.49 -37.74
C ASN A 113 -25.43 7.59 -39.16
N LEU A 114 -24.13 7.33 -39.34
CA LEU A 114 -23.50 7.26 -40.67
C LEU A 114 -24.13 6.17 -41.56
N GLY A 115 -24.48 5.01 -40.98
CA GLY A 115 -25.14 3.91 -41.69
C GLY A 115 -26.59 4.20 -42.11
N PHE A 116 -27.32 5.03 -41.35
CA PHE A 116 -28.72 5.39 -41.63
C PHE A 116 -28.85 6.68 -42.47
N SER A 117 -27.93 7.64 -42.32
CA SER A 117 -27.94 8.95 -42.95
C SER A 117 -26.62 9.20 -43.67
N LYS A 118 -26.64 9.11 -45.01
CA LYS A 118 -25.44 9.18 -45.87
C LYS A 118 -25.05 10.63 -46.24
N THR A 119 -25.13 11.56 -45.30
CA THR A 119 -24.75 12.96 -45.55
C THR A 119 -23.26 13.20 -45.28
N ASP A 120 -22.66 14.16 -46.00
CA ASP A 120 -21.28 14.60 -45.75
C ASP A 120 -21.13 15.24 -44.35
N GLU A 121 -22.23 15.67 -43.74
CA GLU A 121 -22.23 16.20 -42.38
C GLU A 121 -22.10 15.09 -41.34
N ASP A 122 -22.75 13.94 -41.53
CA ASP A 122 -22.63 12.77 -40.66
C ASP A 122 -21.23 12.15 -40.71
N ALA A 123 -20.62 12.08 -41.90
CA ALA A 123 -19.23 11.64 -42.03
C ALA A 123 -18.26 12.57 -41.28
N ARG A 124 -18.46 13.89 -41.36
CA ARG A 124 -17.66 14.86 -40.60
C ARG A 124 -17.94 14.79 -39.10
N ALA A 125 -19.19 14.53 -38.69
CA ALA A 125 -19.55 14.32 -37.29
C ALA A 125 -18.83 13.08 -36.72
N PHE A 126 -18.81 11.98 -37.47
CA PHE A 126 -18.11 10.76 -37.08
C PHE A 126 -16.60 10.99 -36.88
N ILE A 127 -15.94 11.69 -37.80
CA ILE A 127 -14.51 12.05 -37.66
C ILE A 127 -14.27 12.87 -36.39
N ARG A 128 -15.12 13.88 -36.11
CA ARG A 128 -15.02 14.66 -34.86
C ARG A 128 -15.20 13.79 -33.61
N THR A 129 -16.08 12.80 -33.66
CA THR A 129 -16.29 11.86 -32.56
C THR A 129 -15.06 10.97 -32.33
N ILE A 130 -14.38 10.51 -33.40
CA ILE A 130 -13.09 9.79 -33.27
C ILE A 130 -12.04 10.66 -32.59
N GLU A 131 -11.87 11.91 -33.05
CA GLU A 131 -10.90 12.83 -32.45
C GLU A 131 -11.21 13.15 -30.99
N HIS A 132 -12.49 13.19 -30.63
CA HIS A 132 -12.91 13.35 -29.24
C HIS A 132 -12.60 12.11 -28.40
N PHE A 133 -12.95 10.92 -28.91
CA PHE A 133 -12.63 9.64 -28.28
C PHE A 133 -11.12 9.50 -28.04
N ARG A 134 -10.28 9.72 -29.06
CA ARG A 134 -8.81 9.60 -28.94
C ARG A 134 -8.25 10.51 -27.85
N ARG A 135 -8.75 11.76 -27.76
CA ARG A 135 -8.34 12.69 -26.70
C ARG A 135 -8.70 12.19 -25.30
N ILE A 136 -9.91 11.68 -25.12
CA ILE A 136 -10.34 11.10 -23.83
C ILE A 136 -9.49 9.87 -23.52
N PHE A 137 -9.35 8.97 -24.49
CA PHE A 137 -8.61 7.72 -24.33
C PHE A 137 -7.14 7.97 -23.98
N ASP A 138 -6.45 8.86 -24.68
CA ASP A 138 -5.04 9.20 -24.41
C ASP A 138 -4.83 9.80 -23.02
N TYR A 139 -5.80 10.58 -22.53
CA TYR A 139 -5.73 11.16 -21.20
C TYR A 139 -6.05 10.14 -20.10
N GLN A 140 -6.98 9.23 -20.35
CA GLN A 140 -7.51 8.30 -19.35
C GLN A 140 -6.82 6.94 -19.31
N LYS A 141 -6.10 6.54 -20.36
CA LYS A 141 -5.45 5.21 -20.47
C LYS A 141 -4.49 4.87 -19.33
N ILE A 142 -3.88 5.88 -18.70
CA ILE A 142 -2.95 5.69 -17.57
C ILE A 142 -3.64 5.11 -16.31
N TRP A 143 -4.97 5.19 -16.25
CA TRP A 143 -5.77 4.77 -15.10
C TRP A 143 -6.47 3.41 -15.29
N ILE A 144 -6.24 2.74 -16.42
CA ILE A 144 -6.82 1.43 -16.73
C ILE A 144 -5.71 0.39 -16.89
N SER A 145 -6.08 -0.89 -16.91
CA SER A 145 -5.12 -1.97 -17.16
C SER A 145 -4.68 -1.99 -18.62
N ASN A 146 -3.43 -2.35 -18.88
CA ASN A 146 -2.91 -2.48 -20.25
C ASN A 146 -3.74 -3.46 -21.11
N GLU A 147 -4.31 -4.51 -20.50
CA GLU A 147 -5.19 -5.45 -21.23
C GLU A 147 -6.47 -4.75 -21.72
N LEU A 148 -7.09 -3.95 -20.86
CA LEU A 148 -8.31 -3.20 -21.20
C LEU A 148 -7.99 -2.07 -22.20
N GLU A 149 -6.85 -1.39 -22.03
CA GLU A 149 -6.32 -0.40 -22.96
C GLU A 149 -6.19 -0.99 -24.38
N CYS A 150 -5.42 -2.08 -24.53
CA CYS A 150 -5.20 -2.70 -25.82
C CYS A 150 -6.51 -3.17 -26.47
N HIS A 151 -7.44 -3.72 -25.68
CA HIS A 151 -8.72 -4.18 -26.21
C HIS A 151 -9.57 -3.00 -26.72
N ILE A 152 -9.69 -1.92 -25.94
CA ILE A 152 -10.42 -0.71 -26.33
C ILE A 152 -9.81 -0.08 -27.59
N GLU A 153 -8.49 0.03 -27.64
CA GLU A 153 -7.78 0.60 -28.79
C GLU A 153 -8.04 -0.22 -30.06
N ASN A 154 -7.99 -1.55 -29.98
CA ASN A 154 -8.29 -2.43 -31.11
C ASN A 154 -9.73 -2.27 -31.60
N VAL A 155 -10.71 -2.16 -30.69
CA VAL A 155 -12.11 -1.92 -31.04
C VAL A 155 -12.26 -0.57 -31.77
N ALA A 156 -11.63 0.49 -31.26
CA ALA A 156 -11.70 1.81 -31.87
C ALA A 156 -11.04 1.84 -33.27
N ILE A 157 -9.89 1.18 -33.44
CA ILE A 157 -9.21 1.06 -34.75
C ILE A 157 -10.07 0.31 -35.75
N ASP A 158 -10.70 -0.80 -35.33
CA ASP A 158 -11.55 -1.59 -36.21
C ASP A 158 -12.80 -0.80 -36.63
N MET A 159 -13.48 -0.14 -35.69
CA MET A 159 -14.61 0.76 -35.96
C MET A 159 -14.23 1.86 -36.96
N GLU A 160 -13.11 2.55 -36.73
CA GLU A 160 -12.64 3.62 -37.61
C GLU A 160 -12.38 3.11 -39.02
N ARG A 161 -11.69 1.97 -39.16
CA ARG A 161 -11.37 1.38 -40.46
C ARG A 161 -12.64 1.02 -41.24
N LYS A 162 -13.61 0.39 -40.59
CA LYS A 162 -14.89 -0.02 -41.19
C LYS A 162 -15.71 1.20 -41.64
N CYS A 163 -15.82 2.22 -40.79
CA CYS A 163 -16.52 3.46 -41.12
C CYS A 163 -15.83 4.25 -42.24
N GLN A 164 -14.49 4.30 -42.28
CA GLN A 164 -13.75 4.95 -43.38
C GLN A 164 -13.96 4.22 -44.72
N SER A 165 -13.96 2.88 -44.72
CA SER A 165 -14.26 2.08 -45.92
C SER A 165 -15.65 2.39 -46.44
N PHE A 166 -16.64 2.40 -45.55
CA PHE A 166 -18.03 2.72 -45.88
C PHE A 166 -18.21 4.16 -46.40
N ALA A 167 -17.58 5.14 -45.76
CA ALA A 167 -17.63 6.53 -46.21
C ALA A 167 -17.00 6.69 -47.60
N ALA A 168 -15.83 6.07 -47.83
CA ALA A 168 -15.16 6.09 -49.13
C ALA A 168 -16.01 5.42 -50.21
N ALA A 169 -16.70 4.32 -49.90
CA ALA A 169 -17.57 3.63 -50.83
C ALA A 169 -18.76 4.52 -51.25
N ASN A 170 -19.43 5.16 -50.29
CA ASN A 170 -20.56 6.06 -50.55
C ASN A 170 -20.16 7.33 -51.31
N THR A 171 -18.98 7.91 -51.05
CA THR A 171 -18.52 9.08 -51.81
C THR A 171 -18.21 8.70 -53.26
N ARG A 172 -17.59 7.54 -53.50
CA ARG A 172 -17.24 7.08 -54.86
C ARG A 172 -18.47 6.72 -55.70
N GLU A 173 -19.53 6.21 -55.07
CA GLU A 173 -20.82 5.95 -55.70
C GLU A 173 -21.46 7.22 -56.28
N LYS A 174 -21.34 8.37 -55.61
CA LYS A 174 -21.93 9.66 -56.04
C LYS A 174 -21.27 10.29 -57.29
N TYR A 175 -20.05 9.90 -57.67
CA TYR A 175 -19.22 10.71 -58.58
C TYR A 175 -18.83 10.06 -59.92
N ILE A 176 -19.27 8.85 -60.30
CA ILE A 176 -18.67 8.19 -61.48
C ILE A 176 -19.71 7.50 -62.39
N PRO A 177 -19.98 8.03 -63.60
CA PRO A 177 -20.83 7.38 -64.61
C PRO A 177 -20.21 6.15 -65.29
N ASN A 178 -18.94 5.79 -65.01
CA ASN A 178 -18.16 4.77 -65.74
C ASN A 178 -17.30 3.87 -64.82
N LEU A 179 -17.88 3.29 -63.76
CA LEU A 179 -17.19 2.25 -62.97
C LEU A 179 -17.29 0.89 -63.68
N SER A 180 -16.19 0.11 -63.68
CA SER A 180 -16.22 -1.29 -64.10
C SER A 180 -17.08 -2.11 -63.14
N GLU A 181 -17.81 -3.13 -63.63
CA GLU A 181 -18.64 -4.03 -62.79
C GLU A 181 -17.89 -4.52 -61.54
N SER A 182 -16.63 -4.94 -61.67
CA SER A 182 -15.84 -5.42 -60.52
C SER A 182 -15.63 -4.38 -59.41
N ARG A 183 -15.68 -3.08 -59.73
CA ARG A 183 -15.56 -2.01 -58.73
C ARG A 183 -16.91 -1.65 -58.12
N ILE A 184 -18.00 -1.85 -58.86
CA ILE A 184 -19.35 -1.71 -58.33
C ILE A 184 -19.60 -2.82 -57.30
N ASP A 185 -19.21 -4.06 -57.63
CA ASP A 185 -19.31 -5.21 -56.72
C ASP A 185 -18.52 -4.97 -55.42
N GLN A 186 -17.29 -4.45 -55.49
CA GLN A 186 -16.50 -4.09 -54.31
C GLN A 186 -17.16 -3.00 -53.45
N LEU A 187 -17.79 -1.99 -54.06
CA LEU A 187 -18.48 -0.94 -53.32
C LEU A 187 -19.71 -1.47 -52.58
N ILE A 188 -20.44 -2.40 -53.21
CA ILE A 188 -21.59 -3.08 -52.60
C ILE A 188 -21.12 -3.98 -51.46
N GLU A 189 -20.06 -4.76 -51.66
CA GLU A 189 -19.46 -5.62 -50.64
C GLU A 189 -18.97 -4.82 -49.42
N ASP A 190 -18.30 -3.68 -49.64
CA ASP A 190 -17.87 -2.77 -48.56
C ASP A 190 -19.07 -2.18 -47.78
N GLN A 191 -20.18 -1.91 -48.46
CA GLN A 191 -21.41 -1.42 -47.82
C GLN A 191 -22.10 -2.53 -47.01
N GLU A 192 -22.26 -3.73 -47.57
CA GLU A 192 -22.85 -4.89 -46.89
C GLU A 192 -22.02 -5.31 -45.67
N ALA A 193 -20.70 -5.36 -45.80
CA ALA A 193 -19.79 -5.67 -44.70
C ALA A 193 -19.90 -4.68 -43.54
N PHE A 194 -20.18 -3.40 -43.82
CA PHE A 194 -20.41 -2.40 -42.78
C PHE A 194 -21.75 -2.59 -42.06
N TYR A 195 -22.82 -2.94 -42.78
CA TYR A 195 -24.11 -3.24 -42.17
C TYR A 195 -24.07 -4.52 -41.33
N ASP A 196 -23.40 -5.56 -41.82
CA ASP A 196 -23.16 -6.80 -41.06
C ASP A 196 -22.36 -6.51 -39.77
N TYR A 197 -21.32 -5.68 -39.88
CA TYR A 197 -20.55 -5.21 -38.72
C TYR A 197 -21.43 -4.49 -37.69
N LEU A 198 -22.22 -3.50 -38.11
CA LEU A 198 -23.10 -2.73 -37.21
C LEU A 198 -24.16 -3.59 -36.51
N HIS A 199 -24.69 -4.61 -37.19
CA HIS A 199 -25.80 -5.42 -36.68
C HIS A 199 -25.37 -6.66 -35.91
N LYS A 200 -24.28 -7.31 -36.30
CA LYS A 200 -23.83 -8.58 -35.69
C LYS A 200 -22.63 -8.38 -34.77
N GLU A 201 -21.61 -7.68 -35.23
CA GLU A 201 -20.30 -7.66 -34.57
C GLU A 201 -20.21 -6.59 -33.49
N VAL A 202 -20.74 -5.39 -33.73
CA VAL A 202 -20.67 -4.27 -32.77
C VAL A 202 -21.36 -4.58 -31.44
N ASN A 203 -22.47 -5.32 -31.46
CA ASN A 203 -23.14 -5.66 -30.19
C ASN A 203 -22.29 -6.63 -29.37
N ALA A 204 -21.77 -7.68 -30.00
CA ALA A 204 -20.91 -8.67 -29.33
C ALA A 204 -19.63 -8.02 -28.77
N ILE A 205 -19.00 -7.12 -29.54
CA ILE A 205 -17.81 -6.39 -29.11
C ILE A 205 -18.11 -5.52 -27.88
N PHE A 206 -19.25 -4.83 -27.85
CA PHE A 206 -19.62 -3.98 -26.72
C PHE A 206 -20.05 -4.78 -25.48
N ASP A 207 -20.66 -5.95 -25.68
CA ASP A 207 -21.00 -6.87 -24.59
C ASP A 207 -19.71 -7.45 -23.96
N GLU A 208 -18.73 -7.84 -24.78
CA GLU A 208 -17.40 -8.27 -24.29
C GLU A 208 -16.67 -7.13 -23.57
N LEU A 209 -16.73 -5.91 -24.12
CA LEU A 209 -16.15 -4.71 -23.49
C LEU A 209 -16.77 -4.45 -22.11
N ALA A 210 -18.10 -4.55 -22.01
CA ALA A 210 -18.83 -4.37 -20.76
C ALA A 210 -18.46 -5.45 -19.73
N GLU A 211 -18.30 -6.70 -20.17
CA GLU A 211 -17.85 -7.80 -19.31
C GLU A 211 -16.44 -7.54 -18.77
N LYS A 212 -15.48 -7.18 -19.64
CA LYS A 212 -14.10 -6.86 -19.24
C LYS A 212 -14.02 -5.66 -18.32
N ILE A 213 -14.83 -4.63 -18.56
CA ILE A 213 -14.97 -3.46 -17.68
C ILE A 213 -15.48 -3.90 -16.29
N SER A 214 -16.55 -4.70 -16.25
CA SER A 214 -17.11 -5.18 -14.99
C SER A 214 -16.11 -6.02 -14.18
N ALA A 215 -15.33 -6.87 -14.85
CA ALA A 215 -14.27 -7.66 -14.23
C ALA A 215 -13.11 -6.81 -13.72
N SER A 216 -12.80 -5.69 -14.38
CA SER A 216 -11.75 -4.75 -13.96
C SER A 216 -12.16 -3.89 -12.75
N VAL A 217 -13.44 -3.56 -12.62
CA VAL A 217 -13.98 -2.74 -11.51
C VAL A 217 -14.27 -3.60 -10.27
N ALA A 218 -14.52 -4.90 -10.44
CA ALA A 218 -14.78 -5.82 -9.33
C ALA A 218 -13.52 -6.32 -8.61
N ARG A 219 -12.31 -6.06 -9.15
CA ARG A 219 -11.02 -6.40 -8.54
C ARG A 219 -10.47 -5.24 -7.72
#